data_AF-A0AAU9XSJ3-F1
#
_entry.id   AF-A0AAU9XSJ3-F1
#
_cell.length_a   1.000
_cell.length_b   1.000
_cell.length_c   1.000
_cell.angle_alpha   90.00
_cell.angle_beta   90.00
_cell.angle_gamma   90.00
#
_symmetry.space_group_name_H-M   'P 1'
#
loop_
_entity.id
_entity.type
_entity.pdbx_description
1 polymer ?
#
loop_
_entity_poly.entity_id
_entity_poly.type
_entity_poly.pdbx_seq_one_letter_code
_entity_poly.pdbx_strand_id
1 'polypeptide(L)'
;MVEARGEGRGSLLNVDNATDMFALHLTFLPRINLALHEYMEAFNHHKVRTANHWSSYQMWVNGMLNEDNPLVHGQLDEDPDDLEFYGVDPDGPSPFEDSNNNVVVPPVTLPVEHQSVQAKVLEQIDPFMSSMQMGIDIYTNIHQIVKESVENC
;
A
#
# COMPACT_ATOMS: atom_id res chain seq x y z
N MET A 1 44.98 3.86 -14.93
CA MET A 1 44.98 4.15 -13.47
C MET A 1 44.30 5.50 -13.28
N VAL A 2 42.98 5.48 -13.08
CA VAL A 2 42.21 6.64 -12.63
C VAL A 2 41.29 6.08 -11.55
N GLU A 3 41.69 6.26 -10.30
CA GLU A 3 40.83 6.02 -9.15
C GLU A 3 39.79 7.15 -9.12
N ALA A 4 38.56 6.85 -9.53
CA ALA A 4 37.41 7.68 -9.23
C ALA A 4 36.90 7.27 -7.84
N ARG A 5 37.47 7.91 -6.83
CA ARG A 5 37.09 7.80 -5.42
C ARG A 5 35.74 8.48 -5.22
N GLY A 6 34.65 7.74 -5.39
CA GLY A 6 33.29 8.13 -5.02
C GLY A 6 33.03 7.81 -3.55
N GLU A 7 33.61 8.58 -2.63
CA GLU A 7 33.24 8.54 -1.21
C GLU A 7 32.18 9.62 -0.92
N GLY A 8 31.05 9.24 -0.30
CA GLY A 8 30.29 10.16 0.55
C GLY A 8 28.78 10.35 0.32
N ARG A 9 28.10 9.56 -0.51
CA ARG A 9 26.64 9.39 -0.39
C ARG A 9 26.37 7.91 -0.19
N GLY A 10 26.32 7.48 1.07
CA GLY A 10 25.79 6.15 1.38
C GLY A 10 24.44 5.99 0.70
N SER A 11 24.18 4.84 0.10
CA SER A 11 22.85 4.55 -0.45
C SER A 11 21.84 4.76 0.68
N LEU A 12 20.86 5.65 0.48
CA LEU A 12 19.86 6.00 1.48
C LEU A 12 18.93 4.81 1.80
N LEU A 13 18.82 3.87 0.86
CA LEU A 13 18.02 2.67 0.95
C LEU A 13 18.82 1.52 0.35
N ASN A 14 18.98 0.44 1.11
CA ASN A 14 19.44 -0.85 0.65
C ASN A 14 18.32 -1.88 0.85
N VAL A 15 17.78 -2.41 -0.25
CA VAL A 15 16.67 -3.39 -0.22
C VAL A 15 17.04 -4.71 0.46
N ASP A 16 18.33 -5.05 0.50
CA ASP A 16 18.84 -6.23 1.18
C ASP A 16 19.09 -5.97 2.69
N ASN A 17 18.93 -4.73 3.15
CA ASN A 17 19.10 -4.36 4.55
C ASN A 17 17.73 -4.32 5.26
N ALA A 18 17.56 -5.21 6.23
CA ALA A 18 16.32 -5.30 7.01
C ALA A 18 15.98 -4.00 7.78
N THR A 19 16.98 -3.28 8.29
CA THR A 19 16.76 -1.99 8.98
C THR A 19 16.19 -0.94 8.05
N ASP A 20 16.73 -0.85 6.83
CA ASP A 20 16.27 0.08 5.80
C ASP A 20 14.83 -0.26 5.38
N MET A 21 14.55 -1.54 5.12
CA MET A 21 13.22 -2.01 4.76
C MET A 21 12.19 -1.83 5.88
N PHE A 22 12.59 -2.03 7.14
CA PHE A 22 11.72 -1.80 8.29
C PHE A 22 11.34 -0.32 8.42
N ALA A 23 12.34 0.58 8.34
CA ALA A 23 12.12 2.02 8.37
C ALA A 23 11.26 2.50 7.18
N LEU A 24 11.49 1.91 6.00
CA LEU A 24 10.70 2.17 4.79
C LEU A 24 9.22 1.82 5.02
N HIS A 25 8.95 0.62 5.54
CA HIS A 25 7.59 0.16 5.82
C HIS A 25 6.90 1.04 6.86
N LEU A 26 7.58 1.38 7.97
CA LEU A 26 7.01 2.27 8.99
C LEU A 26 6.68 3.66 8.45
N THR A 27 7.41 4.13 7.44
CA THR A 27 7.15 5.44 6.83
C THR A 27 6.05 5.38 5.79
N PHE A 28 6.18 4.48 4.81
CA PHE A 28 5.39 4.57 3.57
C PHE A 28 4.12 3.71 3.59
N LEU A 29 4.07 2.60 4.32
CA LEU A 29 2.81 1.84 4.44
C LEU A 29 1.65 2.69 5.00
N PRO A 30 1.79 3.40 6.13
CA PRO A 30 0.69 4.23 6.63
C PRO A 30 0.33 5.34 5.64
N ARG A 31 1.33 5.98 5.01
CA ARG A 31 1.11 7.05 4.02
C ARG A 31 0.38 6.59 2.77
N ILE A 32 0.79 5.45 2.21
CA ILE A 32 0.16 4.86 1.03
C ILE A 32 -1.28 4.50 1.37
N ASN A 33 -1.53 3.86 2.52
CA ASN A 33 -2.88 3.52 2.94
C ASN A 33 -3.76 4.76 3.14
N LEU A 34 -3.23 5.84 3.71
CA LEU A 34 -3.95 7.11 3.81
C LEU A 34 -4.26 7.69 2.43
N ALA A 35 -3.28 7.74 1.53
CA ALA A 35 -3.49 8.25 0.17
C ALA A 35 -4.51 7.43 -0.63
N LEU A 36 -4.51 6.10 -0.48
CA LEU A 36 -5.50 5.21 -1.08
C LEU A 36 -6.90 5.47 -0.50
N HIS A 37 -7.01 5.66 0.81
CA HIS A 37 -8.26 6.01 1.46
C HIS A 37 -8.78 7.37 0.98
N GLU A 38 -7.95 8.40 0.94
CA GLU A 38 -8.30 9.73 0.44
C GLU A 38 -8.73 9.68 -1.03
N TYR A 39 -8.02 8.91 -1.85
CA TYR A 39 -8.39 8.69 -3.25
C TYR A 39 -9.76 8.03 -3.36
N MET A 40 -10.00 6.96 -2.60
CA MET A 40 -11.28 6.24 -2.58
C MET A 40 -12.42 7.19 -2.18
N GLU A 41 -12.24 7.97 -1.12
CA GLU A 41 -13.24 8.93 -0.65
C GLU A 41 -13.51 10.02 -1.69
N ALA A 42 -12.47 10.60 -2.27
CA ALA A 42 -12.59 11.59 -3.31
C ALA A 42 -13.30 11.00 -4.53
N PHE A 43 -12.91 9.82 -4.99
CA PHE A 43 -13.49 9.16 -6.16
C PHE A 43 -14.96 8.81 -5.95
N ASN A 44 -15.31 8.20 -4.82
CA ASN A 44 -16.67 7.75 -4.54
C ASN A 44 -17.67 8.91 -4.39
N HIS A 45 -17.20 10.05 -3.90
CA HIS A 45 -18.03 11.23 -3.65
C HIS A 45 -17.91 12.32 -4.72
N HIS A 46 -16.98 12.20 -5.66
CA HIS A 46 -16.86 13.15 -6.77
C HIS A 46 -18.02 13.00 -7.76
N LYS A 47 -18.67 14.12 -8.07
CA LYS A 47 -19.79 14.17 -9.01
C LYS A 47 -19.32 14.03 -10.45
N VAL A 48 -19.90 13.08 -11.17
CA VAL A 48 -19.59 12.84 -12.59
C VAL A 48 -20.48 13.72 -13.46
N ARG A 49 -19.84 14.63 -14.22
CA ARG A 49 -20.55 15.60 -15.09
C ARG A 49 -21.48 14.94 -16.10
N THR A 50 -21.11 13.78 -16.63
CA THR A 50 -21.86 13.04 -17.66
C THR A 50 -22.92 12.11 -17.09
N ALA A 51 -23.00 11.95 -15.76
CA ALA A 51 -23.96 11.09 -15.08
C ALA A 51 -24.87 11.92 -14.16
N ASN A 52 -25.55 12.93 -14.73
CA ASN A 52 -26.47 13.81 -14.00
C ASN A 52 -25.87 14.50 -12.76
N HIS A 53 -24.55 14.70 -12.72
CA HIS A 53 -23.84 15.20 -11.54
C HIS A 53 -24.01 14.33 -10.29
N TRP A 54 -24.25 13.02 -10.46
CA TRP A 54 -24.21 12.06 -9.37
C TRP A 54 -22.78 11.59 -9.13
N SER A 55 -22.45 11.32 -7.87
CA SER A 55 -21.23 10.60 -7.53
C SER A 55 -21.40 9.09 -7.69
N SER A 56 -20.30 8.35 -7.80
CA SER A 56 -20.33 6.89 -7.84
C SER A 56 -21.13 6.30 -6.68
N TYR A 57 -20.96 6.86 -5.48
CA TYR A 57 -21.74 6.49 -4.30
C TYR A 57 -23.25 6.75 -4.46
N GLN A 58 -23.64 7.92 -4.99
CA GLN A 58 -25.06 8.23 -5.22
C GLN A 58 -25.69 7.32 -6.28
N MET A 59 -24.94 7.00 -7.34
CA MET A 59 -25.38 6.06 -8.37
C MET A 59 -25.59 4.66 -7.78
N TRP A 60 -24.63 4.19 -6.97
CA TRP A 60 -24.75 2.91 -6.27
C TRP A 60 -25.98 2.86 -5.36
N VAL A 61 -26.14 3.86 -4.48
CA VAL A 61 -27.29 3.94 -3.57
C VAL A 61 -28.60 4.03 -4.34
N ASN A 62 -28.68 4.84 -5.40
CA ASN A 62 -29.88 4.93 -6.23
C ASN A 62 -30.21 3.60 -6.90
N GLY A 63 -29.21 2.89 -7.43
CA GLY A 63 -29.37 1.56 -7.98
C GLY A 63 -29.88 0.55 -6.94
N MET A 64 -29.28 0.54 -5.74
CA MET A 64 -29.69 -0.36 -4.65
C MET A 64 -31.05 -0.01 -4.02
N LEU A 65 -31.58 1.19 -4.25
CA LEU A 65 -32.93 1.57 -3.84
C LEU A 65 -33.98 1.29 -4.94
N ASN A 66 -33.56 0.94 -6.15
CA ASN A 66 -34.49 0.61 -7.23
C ASN A 66 -35.06 -0.79 -7.01
N GLU A 67 -36.38 -0.90 -6.86
CA GLU A 67 -37.08 -2.19 -6.72
C GLU A 67 -36.91 -3.09 -7.94
N ASP A 68 -36.62 -2.54 -9.12
CA ASP A 68 -36.35 -3.35 -10.31
C ASP A 68 -34.89 -3.85 -10.36
N ASN A 69 -34.04 -3.50 -9.39
CA ASN A 69 -32.67 -3.96 -9.36
C ASN A 69 -32.59 -5.40 -8.83
N PRO A 70 -32.14 -6.37 -9.65
CA PRO A 70 -32.08 -7.78 -9.25
C PRO A 70 -31.15 -8.02 -8.04
N LEU A 71 -30.13 -7.17 -7.85
CA LEU A 71 -29.21 -7.26 -6.71
C LEU A 71 -29.91 -7.04 -5.35
N VAL A 72 -31.02 -6.30 -5.32
CA VAL A 72 -31.76 -5.97 -4.08
C VAL A 72 -32.57 -7.17 -3.58
N HIS A 73 -33.04 -8.01 -4.51
CA HIS A 73 -33.87 -9.18 -4.20
C HIS A 73 -33.07 -10.46 -3.99
N GLY A 74 -31.73 -10.36 -3.96
CA GLY A 74 -30.87 -11.54 -3.96
C GLY A 74 -31.02 -12.38 -5.22
N GLN A 75 -31.57 -11.79 -6.30
CA GLN A 75 -31.61 -12.39 -7.63
C GLN A 75 -30.29 -12.11 -8.33
N LEU A 76 -29.19 -12.51 -7.69
CA LEU A 76 -27.96 -12.72 -8.41
C LEU A 76 -28.25 -13.83 -9.43
N ASP A 77 -27.54 -13.81 -10.57
CA ASP A 77 -27.35 -15.06 -11.32
C ASP A 77 -26.96 -16.14 -10.30
N GLU A 78 -27.48 -17.37 -10.46
CA GLU A 78 -27.18 -18.50 -9.57
C GLU A 78 -25.71 -18.44 -9.14
N ASP A 79 -25.42 -18.62 -7.84
CA ASP A 79 -24.04 -18.67 -7.33
C ASP A 79 -23.21 -19.37 -8.39
N PRO A 80 -22.20 -18.70 -9.00
CA PRO A 80 -21.55 -19.25 -10.16
C PRO A 80 -21.19 -20.69 -9.83
N ASP A 81 -21.65 -21.64 -10.65
CA ASP A 81 -21.56 -23.09 -10.40
C ASP A 81 -20.15 -23.50 -9.95
N ASP A 82 -19.17 -22.66 -10.32
CA ASP A 82 -17.79 -22.73 -9.95
C ASP A 82 -17.28 -21.37 -9.43
N LEU A 83 -17.63 -21.01 -8.18
CA LEU A 83 -17.01 -19.88 -7.46
C LEU A 83 -15.48 -19.98 -7.46
N GLU A 84 -14.95 -21.22 -7.50
CA GLU A 84 -13.53 -21.54 -7.61
C GLU A 84 -12.89 -21.00 -8.91
N PHE A 85 -13.68 -20.79 -9.96
CA PHE A 85 -13.23 -20.29 -11.26
C PHE A 85 -13.80 -18.91 -11.62
N TYR A 86 -14.49 -18.24 -10.70
CA TYR A 86 -14.96 -16.87 -10.94
C TYR A 86 -13.76 -15.93 -11.17
N GLY A 87 -13.62 -15.41 -12.39
CA GLY A 87 -12.48 -14.61 -12.82
C GLY A 87 -11.34 -15.41 -13.50
N VAL A 88 -11.49 -16.72 -13.66
CA VAL A 88 -10.63 -17.53 -14.54
C VAL A 88 -11.14 -17.37 -15.97
N ASP A 89 -10.31 -16.80 -16.83
CA ASP A 89 -10.53 -16.77 -18.28
C ASP A 89 -9.88 -18.02 -18.90
N PRO A 90 -10.65 -19.04 -19.36
CA PRO A 90 -10.09 -20.29 -19.89
C PRO A 90 -9.29 -20.10 -21.19
N ASP A 91 -9.65 -19.09 -21.97
CA ASP A 91 -8.97 -18.69 -23.20
C ASP A 91 -7.98 -17.53 -22.97
N GLY A 92 -8.01 -16.96 -21.76
CA GLY A 92 -7.08 -15.94 -21.31
C GLY A 92 -5.70 -16.55 -21.03
N PRO A 93 -4.63 -15.75 -21.10
CA PRO A 93 -3.34 -16.20 -20.62
C PRO A 93 -3.50 -16.61 -19.16
N SER A 94 -3.11 -17.84 -18.80
CA SER A 94 -3.11 -18.26 -17.40
C SER A 94 -2.34 -17.20 -16.60
N PRO A 95 -2.91 -16.65 -15.51
CA PRO A 95 -2.18 -15.73 -14.63
C PRO A 95 -0.85 -16.33 -14.13
N PHE A 96 -0.75 -17.66 -14.24
CA PHE A 96 0.35 -18.49 -13.81
C PHE A 96 1.02 -19.26 -14.95
N GLU A 97 0.89 -18.85 -16.22
CA GLU A 97 1.87 -19.31 -17.23
C GLU A 97 3.25 -18.80 -16.80
N ASP A 98 3.97 -19.57 -15.98
CA ASP A 98 5.42 -19.64 -15.71
C ASP A 98 6.23 -18.33 -15.86
N SER A 99 5.62 -17.19 -15.66
CA SER A 99 6.33 -15.94 -15.53
C SER A 99 6.71 -15.89 -14.06
N ASN A 100 8.01 -15.93 -13.79
CA ASN A 100 8.59 -15.64 -12.47
C ASN A 100 8.30 -14.20 -12.00
N ASN A 101 7.13 -13.63 -12.34
CA ASN A 101 6.71 -12.26 -12.07
C ASN A 101 5.89 -12.15 -10.77
N ASN A 102 5.71 -13.24 -10.01
CA ASN A 102 5.15 -13.15 -8.66
C ASN A 102 6.16 -12.41 -7.76
N VAL A 103 5.83 -11.19 -7.37
CA VAL A 103 6.65 -10.40 -6.44
C VAL A 103 6.40 -10.90 -5.03
N VAL A 104 7.26 -11.79 -4.54
CA VAL A 104 7.29 -12.21 -3.14
C VAL A 104 8.13 -11.21 -2.35
N VAL A 105 7.49 -10.42 -1.49
CA VAL A 105 8.21 -9.55 -0.54
C VAL A 105 8.53 -10.37 0.71
N PRO A 106 9.80 -10.69 0.98
CA PRO A 106 10.16 -11.43 2.18
C PRO A 106 9.82 -10.60 3.44
N PRO A 107 9.39 -11.26 4.53
CA PRO A 107 9.15 -10.56 5.79
C PRO A 107 10.46 -9.95 6.30
N VAL A 108 10.38 -8.71 6.78
CA VAL A 108 11.54 -8.02 7.35
C VAL A 108 11.82 -8.60 8.73
N THR A 109 13.04 -9.05 9.00
CA THR A 109 13.45 -9.56 10.31
C THR A 109 14.55 -8.67 10.89
N LEU A 110 14.31 -8.12 12.08
CA LEU A 110 15.32 -7.34 12.80
C LEU A 110 15.90 -8.18 13.95
N PRO A 111 17.14 -7.91 14.39
CA PRO A 111 17.73 -8.57 15.55
C PRO A 111 17.10 -8.13 16.89
N VAL A 112 16.09 -7.26 16.85
CA VAL A 112 15.38 -6.68 17.99
C VAL A 112 13.86 -6.84 17.82
N GLU A 113 13.11 -6.74 18.92
CA GLU A 113 11.65 -6.83 18.87
C GLU A 113 11.04 -5.63 18.12
N HIS A 114 10.31 -5.92 17.04
CA HIS A 114 9.69 -4.90 16.17
C HIS A 114 8.78 -3.95 16.92
N GLN A 115 7.96 -4.47 17.84
CA GLN A 115 6.97 -3.70 18.58
C GLN A 115 7.61 -2.61 19.45
N SER A 116 8.74 -2.93 20.10
CA SER A 116 9.48 -1.99 20.94
C SER A 116 10.07 -0.84 20.12
N VAL A 117 10.71 -1.17 18.99
CA VAL A 117 11.27 -0.16 18.09
C VAL A 117 10.17 0.70 17.47
N GLN A 118 9.07 0.09 17.02
CA GLN A 118 7.93 0.81 16.47
C GLN A 118 7.33 1.79 17.48
N ALA A 119 7.12 1.37 18.73
CA ALA A 119 6.60 2.26 19.78
C ALA A 119 7.53 3.47 20.01
N LYS A 120 8.83 3.24 20.12
CA LYS A 120 9.84 4.30 20.29
C LYS A 120 9.88 5.29 19.12
N VAL A 121 9.68 4.80 17.89
CA VAL A 121 9.59 5.65 16.70
C VAL A 121 8.33 6.51 16.75
N LEU A 122 7.17 5.91 17.04
CA LEU A 122 5.88 6.59 17.03
C LEU A 122 5.69 7.59 18.18
N GLU A 123 6.42 7.44 19.29
CA GLU A 123 6.49 8.44 20.34
C GLU A 123 7.18 9.75 19.89
N GLN A 124 8.06 9.66 18.90
CA GLN A 124 8.90 10.78 18.47
C GLN A 124 8.49 11.37 17.12
N ILE A 125 7.96 10.54 16.23
CA ILE A 125 7.67 10.90 14.84
C ILE A 125 6.26 10.43 14.50
N ASP A 126 5.42 11.38 14.06
CA ASP A 126 4.16 11.08 13.40
C ASP A 126 4.42 10.74 11.93
N PRO A 127 4.14 9.49 11.47
CA PRO A 127 4.32 9.12 10.07
C PRO A 127 3.50 9.95 9.09
N PHE A 128 2.42 10.62 9.54
CA PHE A 128 1.53 11.44 8.71
C PHE A 128 1.91 12.92 8.64
N MET A 129 2.97 13.34 9.32
CA MET A 129 3.40 14.75 9.32
C MET A 129 3.65 15.29 7.90
N SER A 130 3.46 16.59 7.67
CA SER A 130 3.74 17.17 6.35
C SER A 130 5.22 16.97 5.98
N SER A 131 5.48 16.61 4.72
CA SER A 131 6.83 16.43 4.18
C SER A 131 7.04 17.33 2.98
N MET A 132 8.18 18.00 2.94
CA MET A 132 8.63 18.79 1.79
C MET A 132 9.42 17.95 0.78
N GLN A 133 9.68 16.68 1.09
CA GLN A 133 10.49 15.76 0.30
C GLN A 133 9.77 14.42 0.07
N MET A 134 8.44 14.45 -0.10
CA MET A 134 7.63 13.26 -0.42
C MET A 134 7.80 12.09 0.57
N GLY A 135 8.12 12.39 1.84
CA GLY A 135 8.33 11.43 2.92
C GLY A 135 9.78 10.97 3.11
N ILE A 136 10.74 11.41 2.27
CA ILE A 136 12.16 11.03 2.37
C ILE A 136 12.81 11.55 3.66
N ASP A 137 12.47 12.77 4.05
CA ASP A 137 12.88 13.39 5.32
C ASP A 137 12.40 12.58 6.53
N ILE A 138 11.14 12.15 6.50
CA ILE A 138 10.54 11.32 7.56
C ILE A 138 11.20 9.95 7.60
N TYR A 139 11.38 9.30 6.44
CA TYR A 139 12.08 8.03 6.33
C TYR A 139 13.48 8.11 6.92
N THR A 140 14.23 9.17 6.62
CA THR A 140 15.61 9.33 7.12
C THR A 140 15.65 9.46 8.65
N ASN A 141 14.68 10.18 9.23
CA ASN A 141 14.57 10.31 10.68
C ASN A 141 14.17 8.99 11.36
N ILE A 142 13.19 8.29 10.80
CA ILE A 142 12.76 6.96 11.30
C ILE A 142 13.93 5.97 11.19
N HIS A 143 14.62 5.95 10.06
CA HIS A 143 15.78 5.10 9.81
C HIS A 143 16.87 5.28 10.86
N GLN A 144 17.20 6.53 11.20
CA GLN A 144 18.18 6.83 12.24
C GLN A 144 17.78 6.24 13.61
N ILE A 145 16.51 6.39 14.02
CA ILE A 145 16.01 5.85 15.29
C ILE A 145 16.02 4.31 15.29
N VAL A 146 15.63 3.68 14.19
CA VAL A 146 15.64 2.21 14.05
C VAL A 146 17.07 1.70 14.11
N LYS A 147 18.00 2.34 13.39
CA LYS A 147 19.42 1.99 13.38
C LYS A 147 20.03 2.07 14.78
N GLU A 148 19.80 3.17 15.49
CA GLU A 148 20.26 3.32 16.88
C GLU A 148 19.67 2.27 17.82
N SER A 149 18.42 1.87 17.59
CA SER A 149 17.77 0.84 18.42
C SER A 149 18.35 -0.56 18.17
N VAL A 150 18.81 -0.82 16.94
CA VAL A 150 19.49 -2.07 16.57
C VAL A 150 20.95 -2.10 17.06
N GLU A 151 21.67 -0.99 16.99
CA GLU A 151 23.08 -0.89 17.40
C GLU A 151 23.27 -0.90 18.93
N ASN A 152 22.28 -0.44 19.69
CA ASN A 152 22.33 -0.41 21.16
C ASN A 152 21.77 -1.68 21.82
N CYS A 153 21.54 -2.75 21.06
CA CYS A 153 20.95 -3.99 21.53
C CYS A 153 21.98 -5.10 21.81
#